data_AF-A0A2G9UKH5-F1
#
_entry.id   AF-A0A2G9UKH5-F1
#
_cell.length_a   1.000
_cell.length_b   1.000
_cell.length_c   1.000
_cell.angle_alpha   90.00
_cell.angle_beta   90.00
_cell.angle_gamma   90.00
#
_symmetry.space_group_name_H-M   'P 1'
#
loop_
_entity.id
_entity.type
_entity.pdbx_description
1 polymer ?
#
loop_
_entity_poly.entity_id
_entity_poly.type
_entity_poly.pdbx_seq_one_letter_code
_entity_poly.pdbx_strand_id
1 'polypeptide(L)'
;MSAEPEVKEKLETMQVNGDHMEEEKEDLVTPWDVAASSITGVDYDKLIVKFGCRKLGEDLVERFRKITDDEKFLWKDMKVDESKKMARENMKDIIAVGFDPEKTFMFNDFDYMCPPFYENICKIWKVVTGNQARAIFGFTPEDSMGKAAFPAVEAAPCFASSFPHIFGKRTDIPCLIPCAIDQDPYFRMTRDVAPRLKFPKPSLIYSTFLPALQGAQTKMAASDSNSCIYLSDTPKQIKNKINKYAFSGGQASIEEHRALGGNCDVDISYQFLRFFMDDDERLEEIRKETLYLFYPADLFSKIEVSNAWGERGREWNLWRGEQLDLKQSGKPDMAKVKSE
;
A
#
# COMPACT_ATOMS: atom_id res chain seq x y z
N MET A 1 -20.41 -56.44 41.06
CA MET A 1 -20.15 -55.15 41.74
C MET A 1 -18.67 -54.81 41.51
N SER A 2 -18.11 -54.52 40.33
CA SER A 2 -18.53 -53.85 39.08
C SER A 2 -19.02 -52.42 39.26
N ALA A 3 -18.10 -51.52 39.59
CA ALA A 3 -18.27 -50.07 39.50
C ALA A 3 -16.98 -49.44 38.95
N GLU A 4 -16.65 -49.74 37.70
CA GLU A 4 -15.54 -49.12 36.94
C GLU A 4 -15.85 -48.77 35.46
N PRO A 5 -16.98 -49.15 34.82
CA PRO A 5 -17.28 -48.65 33.47
C PRO A 5 -17.85 -47.22 33.45
N GLU A 6 -18.72 -46.85 34.40
CA GLU A 6 -19.49 -45.58 34.35
C GLU A 6 -18.65 -44.32 34.63
N VAL A 7 -17.49 -44.44 35.28
CA VAL A 7 -16.62 -43.28 35.55
C VAL A 7 -15.79 -42.94 34.30
N LYS A 8 -15.43 -43.94 33.50
CA LYS A 8 -14.66 -43.75 32.26
C LYS A 8 -15.52 -43.11 31.16
N GLU A 9 -16.79 -43.53 31.06
CA GLU A 9 -17.74 -42.97 30.10
C GLU A 9 -18.14 -41.52 30.43
N LYS A 10 -18.18 -41.15 31.73
CA LYS A 10 -18.35 -39.76 32.17
C LYS A 10 -17.13 -38.86 31.94
N LEU A 11 -15.92 -39.42 31.94
CA LEU A 11 -14.69 -38.67 31.64
C LEU A 11 -14.51 -38.44 30.13
N GLU A 12 -14.95 -39.36 29.28
CA GLU A 12 -14.93 -39.20 27.81
C GLU A 12 -16.04 -38.26 27.31
N THR A 13 -17.20 -38.22 27.98
CA THR A 13 -18.29 -37.27 27.64
C THR A 13 -18.10 -35.85 28.19
N MET A 14 -17.18 -35.64 29.13
CA MET A 14 -16.85 -34.30 29.65
C MET A 14 -15.77 -33.55 28.86
N GLN A 15 -15.18 -34.17 27.82
CA GLN A 15 -14.21 -33.51 26.92
C GLN A 15 -14.79 -33.10 25.54
N VAL A 16 -16.11 -33.01 25.40
CA VAL A 16 -16.75 -32.59 24.13
C VAL A 16 -17.31 -31.15 24.16
N ASN A 17 -17.16 -30.43 25.28
CA ASN A 17 -17.42 -28.98 25.35
C ASN A 17 -16.15 -28.21 25.70
N GLY A 18 -15.05 -28.52 25.02
CA GLY A 18 -14.01 -27.53 24.83
C GLY A 18 -14.54 -26.56 23.80
N ASP A 19 -14.87 -25.33 24.21
CA ASP A 19 -14.85 -24.20 23.30
C ASP A 19 -13.55 -24.32 22.51
N HIS A 20 -13.64 -24.73 21.25
CA HIS A 20 -12.68 -24.30 20.26
C HIS A 20 -12.87 -22.79 20.18
N MET A 21 -12.25 -22.05 21.10
CA MET A 21 -11.67 -20.78 20.74
C MET A 21 -10.65 -21.15 19.66
N GLU A 22 -11.11 -21.19 18.41
CA GLU A 22 -10.21 -20.95 17.30
C GLU A 22 -9.42 -19.71 17.72
N GLU A 23 -8.10 -19.83 17.87
CA GLU A 23 -7.26 -18.64 17.92
C GLU A 23 -7.66 -17.83 16.70
N GLU A 24 -8.38 -16.71 16.90
CA GLU A 24 -8.70 -15.78 15.82
C GLU A 24 -7.35 -15.42 15.21
N LYS A 25 -7.04 -15.99 14.04
CA LYS A 25 -5.82 -15.67 13.34
C LYS A 25 -5.86 -14.17 13.08
N GLU A 26 -4.96 -13.43 13.69
CA GLU A 26 -4.86 -11.98 13.48
C GLU A 26 -4.27 -11.68 12.10
N ASP A 27 -4.70 -10.56 11.51
CA ASP A 27 -4.07 -10.02 10.31
C ASP A 27 -2.62 -9.59 10.61
N LEU A 28 -1.71 -9.99 9.72
CA LEU A 28 -0.32 -9.53 9.71
C LEU A 28 -0.23 -8.31 8.80
N VAL A 29 0.04 -7.13 9.37
CA VAL A 29 0.25 -5.90 8.60
C VAL A 29 1.55 -5.25 9.07
N THR A 30 2.56 -5.27 8.19
CA THR A 30 3.88 -4.67 8.38
C THR A 30 4.28 -3.93 7.09
N PRO A 31 5.31 -3.05 7.12
CA PRO A 31 5.78 -2.38 5.90
C PRO A 31 6.19 -3.35 4.78
N TRP A 32 6.60 -4.57 5.17
CA TRP A 32 7.12 -5.60 4.27
C TRP A 32 6.02 -6.53 3.79
N ASP A 33 5.23 -7.06 4.73
CA ASP A 33 4.28 -8.13 4.51
C ASP A 33 2.86 -7.76 4.96
N VAL A 34 1.88 -8.15 4.15
CA VAL A 34 0.45 -8.06 4.46
C VAL A 34 -0.20 -9.41 4.17
N ALA A 35 -0.78 -10.01 5.21
CA ALA A 35 -1.55 -11.25 5.11
C ALA A 35 -2.80 -11.15 5.97
N ALA A 36 -3.97 -11.26 5.34
CA ALA A 36 -5.25 -11.30 6.04
C ALA A 36 -5.63 -12.74 6.42
N SER A 37 -6.28 -12.90 7.56
CA SER A 37 -6.79 -14.21 7.99
C SER A 37 -8.13 -14.58 7.34
N SER A 38 -8.87 -13.58 6.85
CA SER A 38 -10.16 -13.76 6.17
C SER A 38 -10.07 -13.66 4.64
N ILE A 39 -10.95 -14.38 3.94
CA ILE A 39 -11.12 -14.27 2.48
C ILE A 39 -11.62 -12.90 2.02
N THR A 40 -12.29 -12.15 2.91
CA THR A 40 -12.77 -10.78 2.65
C THR A 40 -11.64 -9.75 2.73
N GLY A 41 -10.41 -10.18 3.02
CA GLY A 41 -9.24 -9.33 3.19
C GLY A 41 -9.11 -8.79 4.62
N VAL A 42 -8.26 -7.77 4.76
CA VAL A 42 -7.87 -7.18 6.05
C VAL A 42 -9.08 -6.52 6.72
N ASP A 43 -9.27 -6.79 8.02
CA ASP A 43 -10.27 -6.11 8.83
C ASP A 43 -9.75 -4.73 9.23
N TYR A 44 -10.09 -3.72 8.43
CA TYR A 44 -9.64 -2.35 8.67
C TYR A 44 -10.22 -1.72 9.93
N ASP A 45 -11.38 -2.16 10.44
CA ASP A 45 -11.92 -1.63 11.69
C ASP A 45 -11.13 -2.17 12.90
N LYS A 46 -10.77 -3.47 12.91
CA LYS A 46 -9.80 -4.02 13.87
C LYS A 46 -8.42 -3.37 13.71
N LEU A 47 -8.00 -3.12 12.48
CA LEU A 47 -6.72 -2.46 12.19
C LEU A 47 -6.71 -1.02 12.69
N ILE A 48 -7.80 -0.26 12.54
CA ILE A 48 -7.93 1.10 13.09
C ILE A 48 -7.73 1.09 14.60
N VAL A 49 -8.29 0.12 15.32
CA VAL A 49 -8.11 -0.02 16.78
C VAL A 49 -6.68 -0.41 17.12
N LYS A 50 -6.14 -1.47 16.49
CA LYS A 50 -4.76 -1.96 16.69
C LYS A 50 -3.74 -0.87 16.40
N PHE A 51 -4.00 -0.08 15.36
CA PHE A 51 -3.15 1.00 14.95
C PHE A 51 -3.49 2.36 15.62
N GLY A 52 -4.53 2.45 16.46
CA GLY A 52 -4.91 3.70 17.13
C GLY A 52 -5.25 4.84 16.15
N CYS A 53 -5.73 4.49 14.96
CA CYS A 53 -6.13 5.42 13.91
C CYS A 53 -7.58 5.89 14.14
N ARG A 54 -8.08 6.79 13.28
CA ARG A 54 -9.50 7.16 13.22
C ARG A 54 -10.01 6.98 11.80
N LYS A 55 -11.25 6.50 11.65
CA LYS A 55 -11.94 6.36 10.37
C LYS A 55 -12.18 7.75 9.76
N LEU A 56 -11.99 7.88 8.45
CA LEU A 56 -12.29 9.11 7.72
C LEU A 56 -13.82 9.22 7.51
N GLY A 57 -14.37 10.42 7.65
CA GLY A 57 -15.78 10.74 7.31
C GLY A 57 -15.97 10.91 5.80
N GLU A 58 -17.20 11.19 5.33
CA GLU A 58 -17.58 11.27 3.91
C GLU A 58 -16.92 12.42 3.10
N ASP A 59 -16.01 13.19 3.69
CA ASP A 59 -15.34 14.33 3.09
C ASP A 59 -13.83 14.31 3.35
N LEU A 60 -13.07 13.64 2.47
CA LEU A 60 -11.70 13.95 2.03
C LEU A 60 -11.01 12.67 1.52
N VAL A 61 -10.60 12.66 0.26
CA VAL A 61 -9.68 11.63 -0.28
C VAL A 61 -8.68 12.31 -1.21
N GLU A 62 -7.39 12.23 -0.90
CA GLU A 62 -6.36 12.22 -1.93
C GLU A 62 -5.04 11.58 -1.45
N ARG A 63 -4.29 11.01 -2.40
CA ARG A 63 -3.40 9.84 -2.22
C ARG A 63 -2.04 10.09 -2.85
N PHE A 64 -0.90 9.76 -2.19
CA PHE A 64 0.45 9.71 -2.81
C PHE A 64 1.37 8.66 -2.16
N ARG A 65 2.49 8.31 -2.83
CA ARG A 65 3.51 7.31 -2.42
C ARG A 65 4.92 7.92 -2.57
N LYS A 66 5.85 7.58 -1.66
CA LYS A 66 7.26 8.00 -1.66
C LYS A 66 8.16 7.05 -2.48
N ILE A 67 9.32 7.57 -2.90
CA ILE A 67 10.37 6.84 -3.64
C ILE A 67 11.59 6.72 -2.75
N THR A 68 11.92 5.50 -2.33
CA THR A 68 13.04 5.17 -1.44
C THR A 68 13.98 4.21 -2.16
N ASP A 69 15.19 4.67 -2.50
CA ASP A 69 16.15 3.91 -3.33
C ASP A 69 17.27 3.24 -2.52
N ASP A 70 17.61 3.82 -1.37
CA ASP A 70 18.46 3.24 -0.34
C ASP A 70 17.77 2.11 0.43
N GLU A 71 16.46 2.22 0.72
CA GLU A 71 15.65 1.12 1.28
C GLU A 71 15.73 -0.12 0.39
N LYS A 72 15.54 0.04 -0.92
CA LYS A 72 15.60 -1.09 -1.84
C LYS A 72 16.98 -1.76 -1.84
N PHE A 73 18.04 -0.97 -1.74
CA PHE A 73 19.40 -1.48 -1.63
C PHE A 73 19.66 -2.20 -0.29
N LEU A 74 19.11 -1.70 0.82
CA LEU A 74 19.29 -2.28 2.15
C LEU A 74 18.50 -3.58 2.37
N TRP A 75 17.37 -3.75 1.68
CA TRP A 75 16.48 -4.91 1.82
C TRP A 75 16.63 -5.96 0.71
N LYS A 76 17.18 -5.61 -0.45
CA LYS A 76 17.35 -6.53 -1.58
C LYS A 76 18.81 -6.69 -1.94
N ASP A 77 19.16 -7.89 -2.42
CA ASP A 77 20.46 -8.12 -3.03
C ASP A 77 20.51 -7.43 -4.40
N MET A 78 21.00 -6.19 -4.44
CA MET A 78 21.14 -5.38 -5.64
C MET A 78 22.26 -4.35 -5.53
N LYS A 79 22.74 -3.84 -6.66
CA LYS A 79 23.76 -2.77 -6.67
C LYS A 79 23.11 -1.40 -6.48
N VAL A 80 23.87 -0.45 -5.92
CA VAL A 80 23.45 0.95 -5.75
C VAL A 80 23.04 1.57 -7.10
N ASP A 81 23.81 1.35 -8.17
CA ASP A 81 23.47 1.90 -9.49
C ASP A 81 22.15 1.33 -10.04
N GLU A 82 21.84 0.08 -9.71
CA GLU A 82 20.56 -0.55 -10.08
C GLU A 82 19.40 0.02 -9.28
N SER A 83 19.59 0.28 -7.97
CA SER A 83 18.57 0.90 -7.13
C SER A 83 18.28 2.33 -7.57
N LYS A 84 19.30 3.14 -7.85
CA LYS A 84 19.17 4.50 -8.41
C LYS A 84 18.47 4.51 -9.76
N LYS A 85 18.84 3.58 -10.66
CA LYS A 85 18.18 3.44 -11.97
C LYS A 85 16.71 3.11 -11.80
N MET A 86 16.37 2.17 -10.92
CA MET A 86 14.99 1.80 -10.62
C MET A 86 14.20 2.98 -10.03
N ALA A 87 14.81 3.75 -9.13
CA ALA A 87 14.20 4.95 -8.57
C ALA A 87 13.84 5.97 -9.65
N ARG A 88 14.77 6.25 -10.57
CA ARG A 88 14.55 7.15 -11.71
C ARG A 88 13.45 6.67 -12.66
N GLU A 89 13.33 5.37 -12.90
CA GLU A 89 12.20 4.86 -13.70
C GLU A 89 10.87 5.00 -12.96
N ASN A 90 10.81 4.67 -11.66
CA ASN A 90 9.59 4.88 -10.85
C ASN A 90 9.20 6.37 -10.73
N MET A 91 10.19 7.27 -10.73
CA MET A 91 9.92 8.71 -10.78
C MET A 91 9.13 9.08 -12.03
N LYS A 92 9.43 8.50 -13.19
CA LYS A 92 8.66 8.77 -14.42
C LYS A 92 7.21 8.34 -14.28
N ASP A 93 6.98 7.20 -13.64
CA ASP A 93 5.63 6.72 -13.35
C ASP A 93 4.91 7.69 -12.39
N ILE A 94 5.55 8.13 -11.32
CA ILE A 94 4.93 9.11 -10.39
C ILE A 94 4.67 10.45 -11.07
N ILE A 95 5.60 10.94 -11.88
CA ILE A 95 5.41 12.17 -12.66
C ILE A 95 4.15 11.95 -13.53
N ALA A 96 3.98 10.77 -14.16
CA ALA A 96 2.83 10.40 -15.00
C ALA A 96 1.45 10.40 -14.36
N VAL A 97 1.36 10.53 -13.04
CA VAL A 97 0.10 10.85 -12.36
C VAL A 97 -0.41 12.26 -12.70
N GLY A 98 0.45 13.18 -13.12
CA GLY A 98 0.07 14.56 -13.48
C GLY A 98 0.32 15.60 -12.39
N PHE A 99 1.29 15.36 -11.51
CA PHE A 99 1.67 16.34 -10.50
C PHE A 99 2.14 17.66 -11.10
N ASP A 100 1.76 18.77 -10.48
CA ASP A 100 2.25 20.11 -10.81
C ASP A 100 3.76 20.23 -10.48
N PRO A 101 4.63 20.39 -11.50
CA PRO A 101 6.07 20.46 -11.28
C PRO A 101 6.52 21.69 -10.47
N GLU A 102 5.73 22.77 -10.43
CA GLU A 102 6.05 23.96 -9.63
C GLU A 102 5.82 23.76 -8.13
N LYS A 103 5.03 22.74 -7.77
CA LYS A 103 4.64 22.44 -6.38
C LYS A 103 5.13 21.08 -5.90
N THR A 104 5.83 20.34 -6.75
CA THR A 104 6.22 18.95 -6.49
C THR A 104 7.73 18.80 -6.53
N PHE A 105 8.31 18.49 -5.37
CA PHE A 105 9.73 18.13 -5.27
C PHE A 105 9.87 16.63 -5.06
N MET A 106 10.49 15.96 -6.04
CA MET A 106 10.81 14.53 -5.98
C MET A 106 12.31 14.37 -5.83
N PHE A 107 12.73 13.46 -4.96
CA PHE A 107 14.13 13.23 -4.66
C PHE A 107 14.41 11.75 -4.44
N ASN A 108 15.67 11.36 -4.67
CA ASN A 108 16.20 10.05 -4.28
C ASN A 108 17.00 10.25 -2.99
N ASP A 109 16.94 9.31 -2.06
CA ASP A 109 17.63 9.42 -0.77
C ASP A 109 19.15 9.49 -0.97
N PHE A 110 19.70 8.62 -1.82
CA PHE A 110 21.14 8.64 -2.13
C PHE A 110 21.63 9.95 -2.76
N ASP A 111 20.77 10.66 -3.51
CA ASP A 111 21.16 11.89 -4.22
C ASP A 111 20.88 13.13 -3.36
N TYR A 112 19.86 13.09 -2.48
CA TYR A 112 19.39 14.25 -1.73
C TYR A 112 19.98 14.42 -0.34
N MET A 113 20.64 13.40 0.21
CA MET A 113 21.20 13.34 1.58
C MET A 113 22.12 14.53 1.95
N CYS A 114 21.53 15.70 2.09
CA CYS A 114 22.18 16.98 2.27
C CYS A 114 22.30 17.28 3.78
N PRO A 115 23.16 18.24 4.18
CA PRO A 115 23.44 18.45 5.60
C PRO A 115 22.19 18.65 6.48
N PRO A 116 21.20 19.50 6.10
CA PRO A 116 19.99 19.70 6.90
C PRO A 116 19.10 18.45 7.02
N PHE A 117 19.03 17.66 5.94
CA PHE A 117 18.30 16.39 5.93
C PHE A 117 18.98 15.37 6.86
N TYR A 118 20.29 15.21 6.73
CA TYR A 118 21.10 14.32 7.56
C TYR A 118 21.11 14.73 9.04
N GLU A 119 21.13 16.04 9.35
CA GLU A 119 21.00 16.53 10.71
C GLU A 119 19.69 16.07 11.37
N ASN A 120 18.58 16.07 10.64
CA ASN A 120 17.30 15.59 11.17
C ASN A 120 17.32 14.07 11.36
N ILE A 121 17.94 13.31 10.45
CA ILE A 121 18.18 11.87 10.63
C ILE A 121 18.96 11.61 11.93
N CYS A 122 20.08 12.31 12.16
CA CYS A 122 20.86 12.15 13.38
C CYS A 122 20.06 12.53 14.64
N LYS A 123 19.24 13.58 14.58
CA LYS A 123 18.35 13.96 15.70
C LYS A 123 17.36 12.84 16.02
N ILE A 124 16.79 12.17 15.00
CA ILE A 124 15.88 11.04 15.17
C ILE A 124 16.63 9.82 15.73
N TRP A 125 17.78 9.43 15.17
CA TRP A 125 18.60 8.32 15.68
C TRP A 125 19.00 8.49 17.14
N LYS A 126 19.24 9.73 17.58
CA LYS A 126 19.58 10.01 18.97
C LYS A 126 18.43 9.71 19.94
N VAL A 127 17.19 9.77 19.49
CA VAL A 127 16.00 9.65 20.36
C VAL A 127 15.24 8.34 20.19
N VAL A 128 15.44 7.62 19.08
CA VAL A 128 14.90 6.27 18.84
C VAL A 128 15.90 5.23 19.32
N THR A 129 15.52 4.45 20.32
CA THR A 129 16.37 3.37 20.85
C THR A 129 16.28 2.11 20.00
N GLY A 130 17.32 1.27 20.04
CA GLY A 130 17.29 -0.05 19.39
C GLY A 130 16.12 -0.92 19.87
N ASN A 131 15.75 -0.85 21.15
CA ASN A 131 14.58 -1.55 21.68
C ASN A 131 13.27 -1.11 21.01
N GLN A 132 13.10 0.20 20.79
CA GLN A 132 11.93 0.73 20.07
C GLN A 132 11.93 0.27 18.62
N ALA A 133 13.08 0.34 17.94
CA ALA A 133 13.19 -0.12 16.55
C ALA A 133 12.85 -1.62 16.42
N ARG A 134 13.32 -2.46 17.34
CA ARG A 134 12.94 -3.89 17.39
C ARG A 134 11.45 -4.10 17.67
N ALA A 135 10.88 -3.38 18.61
CA ALA A 135 9.47 -3.52 18.97
C ALA A 135 8.52 -3.07 17.85
N ILE A 136 8.91 -2.05 17.06
CA ILE A 136 8.07 -1.46 16.01
C ILE A 136 8.25 -2.21 14.67
N PHE A 137 9.49 -2.55 14.31
CA PHE A 137 9.82 -3.07 12.98
C PHE A 137 10.26 -4.54 12.97
N GLY A 138 10.41 -5.17 14.14
CA GLY A 138 10.79 -6.58 14.24
C GLY A 138 12.27 -6.87 13.94
N PHE A 139 13.14 -5.86 13.93
CA PHE A 139 14.57 -6.06 13.64
C PHE A 139 15.24 -7.01 14.62
N THR A 140 16.18 -7.81 14.12
CA THR A 140 16.97 -8.73 14.94
C THR A 140 18.45 -8.31 14.96
N PRO A 141 19.28 -8.83 15.88
CA PRO A 141 20.72 -8.56 15.88
C PRO A 141 21.46 -9.01 14.60
N GLU A 142 20.86 -9.90 13.81
CA GLU A 142 21.37 -10.38 12.54
C GLU A 142 21.13 -9.40 11.37
N ASP A 143 20.20 -8.45 11.52
CA ASP A 143 19.96 -7.43 10.51
C ASP A 143 21.13 -6.45 10.39
N SER A 144 21.33 -5.91 9.18
CA SER A 144 22.36 -4.90 8.96
C SER A 144 22.05 -3.61 9.72
N MET A 145 23.10 -2.90 10.15
CA MET A 145 22.96 -1.59 10.80
C MET A 145 22.17 -0.60 9.94
N GLY A 146 22.28 -0.71 8.60
CA GLY A 146 21.52 0.11 7.67
C GLY A 146 20.01 -0.11 7.80
N LYS A 147 19.54 -1.36 7.88
CA LYS A 147 18.11 -1.65 8.10
C LYS A 147 17.62 -1.06 9.42
N ALA A 148 18.37 -1.27 10.51
CA ALA A 148 18.00 -0.76 11.83
C ALA A 148 18.00 0.78 11.89
N ALA A 149 18.82 1.44 11.09
CA ALA A 149 18.94 2.89 11.01
C ALA A 149 17.93 3.54 10.04
N PHE A 150 17.47 2.82 9.03
CA PHE A 150 16.62 3.35 7.96
C PHE A 150 15.32 4.05 8.43
N PRO A 151 14.63 3.65 9.52
CA PRO A 151 13.42 4.36 9.96
C PRO A 151 13.58 5.87 10.16
N ALA A 152 14.79 6.34 10.49
CA ALA A 152 15.06 7.77 10.61
C ALA A 152 15.12 8.49 9.25
N VAL A 153 15.56 7.80 8.20
CA VAL A 153 15.55 8.30 6.82
C VAL A 153 14.11 8.54 6.39
N GLU A 154 13.22 7.58 6.63
CA GLU A 154 11.79 7.68 6.28
C GLU A 154 11.04 8.76 7.10
N ALA A 155 11.47 8.98 8.34
CA ALA A 155 10.91 9.98 9.25
C ALA A 155 11.37 11.41 8.93
N ALA A 156 12.60 11.62 8.47
CA ALA A 156 13.18 12.95 8.26
C ALA A 156 12.37 13.84 7.28
N PRO A 157 11.80 13.34 6.17
CA PRO A 157 10.93 14.11 5.27
C PRO A 157 9.68 14.71 5.94
N CYS A 158 9.29 14.22 7.12
CA CYS A 158 8.13 14.74 7.83
C CYS A 158 8.37 16.13 8.45
N PHE A 159 9.62 16.60 8.45
CA PHE A 159 10.03 17.86 9.07
C PHE A 159 10.50 18.85 8.01
N ALA A 160 9.89 20.03 7.96
CA ALA A 160 10.17 21.06 6.95
C ALA A 160 11.64 21.49 6.90
N SER A 161 12.33 21.43 8.04
CA SER A 161 13.78 21.70 8.14
C SER A 161 14.66 20.77 7.32
N SER A 162 14.12 19.64 6.87
CA SER A 162 14.80 18.72 5.96
C SER A 162 14.89 19.28 4.53
N PHE A 163 14.07 20.28 4.18
CA PHE A 163 14.02 20.89 2.84
C PHE A 163 14.13 22.43 2.89
N PRO A 164 15.29 22.98 3.33
CA PRO A 164 15.42 24.43 3.51
C PRO A 164 15.38 25.23 2.21
N HIS A 165 15.66 24.60 1.06
CA HIS A 165 15.49 25.21 -0.25
C HIS A 165 14.01 25.44 -0.63
N ILE A 166 13.07 24.74 0.03
CA ILE A 166 11.61 24.90 -0.16
C ILE A 166 11.03 25.75 0.98
N PHE A 167 11.38 25.43 2.22
CA PHE A 167 10.72 25.97 3.42
C PHE A 167 11.58 26.98 4.20
N GLY A 168 12.79 27.29 3.74
CA GLY A 168 13.71 28.19 4.41
C GLY A 168 14.13 27.64 5.78
N LYS A 169 14.10 28.50 6.80
CA LYS A 169 14.45 28.15 8.19
C LYS A 169 13.24 27.69 9.02
N ARG A 170 12.08 27.49 8.39
CA ARG A 170 10.85 27.12 9.10
C ARG A 170 10.91 25.69 9.63
N THR A 171 10.41 25.51 10.84
CA THR A 171 10.30 24.21 11.53
C THR A 171 8.88 23.90 11.97
N ASP A 172 7.96 24.83 11.72
CA ASP A 172 6.58 24.86 12.21
C ASP A 172 5.56 24.39 11.16
N ILE A 173 6.00 24.09 9.93
CA ILE A 173 5.11 23.64 8.85
C ILE A 173 4.67 22.19 9.16
N PRO A 174 3.36 21.94 9.31
CA PRO A 174 2.86 20.58 9.48
C PRO A 174 3.01 19.78 8.18
N CYS A 175 3.23 18.47 8.30
CA CYS A 175 3.29 17.55 7.18
C CYS A 175 2.01 16.69 7.16
N LEU A 176 1.43 16.50 5.99
CA LEU A 176 0.37 15.53 5.72
C LEU A 176 0.94 14.39 4.90
N ILE A 177 0.73 13.15 5.35
CA ILE A 177 1.29 11.94 4.74
C ILE A 177 0.14 11.05 4.30
N PRO A 178 -0.20 11.05 3.01
CA PRO A 178 -1.01 9.99 2.43
C PRO A 178 -0.16 8.74 2.26
N CYS A 179 -0.61 7.59 2.75
CA CYS A 179 0.07 6.31 2.56
C CYS A 179 -0.91 5.14 2.69
N ALA A 180 -0.48 3.93 2.31
CA ALA A 180 -1.18 2.73 2.77
C ALA A 180 -0.86 2.47 4.25
N ILE A 181 -1.76 1.80 4.96
CA ILE A 181 -1.66 1.61 6.42
C ILE A 181 -0.44 0.77 6.86
N ASP A 182 0.18 0.01 5.96
CA ASP A 182 1.43 -0.72 6.23
C ASP A 182 2.62 0.21 6.56
N GLN A 183 2.56 1.48 6.17
CA GLN A 183 3.59 2.48 6.46
C GLN A 183 3.42 3.13 7.85
N ASP A 184 2.30 2.89 8.55
CA ASP A 184 2.05 3.51 9.84
C ASP A 184 3.17 3.32 10.88
N PRO A 185 3.85 2.14 11.00
CA PRO A 185 4.90 1.96 11.99
C PRO A 185 6.01 3.03 11.92
N TYR A 186 6.39 3.47 10.71
CA TYR A 186 7.35 4.57 10.52
C TYR A 186 6.84 5.90 11.07
N PHE A 187 5.58 6.23 10.77
CA PHE A 187 5.03 7.53 11.10
C PHE A 187 4.48 7.62 12.51
N ARG A 188 4.07 6.50 13.12
CA ARG A 188 3.82 6.41 14.56
C ARG A 188 5.10 6.70 15.35
N MET A 189 6.20 6.03 14.99
CA MET A 189 7.52 6.35 15.54
C MET A 189 7.85 7.84 15.35
N THR A 190 7.63 8.37 14.14
CA THR A 190 7.88 9.78 13.81
C THR A 190 7.07 10.74 14.70
N ARG A 191 5.79 10.44 14.93
CA ARG A 191 4.89 11.23 15.79
C ARG A 191 5.29 11.20 17.26
N ASP A 192 5.88 10.10 17.74
CA ASP A 192 6.39 9.99 19.11
C ASP A 192 7.68 10.80 19.31
N VAL A 193 8.54 10.87 18.28
CA VAL A 193 9.79 11.64 18.36
C VAL A 193 9.60 13.14 18.11
N ALA A 194 8.62 13.54 17.29
CA ALA A 194 8.45 14.92 16.85
C ALA A 194 8.38 15.94 18.02
N PRO A 195 7.62 15.71 19.11
CA PRO A 195 7.59 16.64 20.25
C PRO A 195 8.94 16.77 20.96
N ARG A 196 9.73 15.67 21.04
CA ARG A 196 11.07 15.67 21.65
C ARG A 196 12.06 16.51 20.83
N LEU A 197 11.84 16.57 19.53
CA LEU A 197 12.63 17.37 18.58
C LEU A 197 12.07 18.79 18.38
N LYS A 198 10.97 19.14 19.06
CA LYS A 198 10.24 20.42 18.91
C LYS A 198 9.71 20.66 17.48
N PHE A 199 9.29 19.59 16.82
CA PHE A 199 8.61 19.64 15.52
C PHE A 199 7.11 19.34 15.66
N PRO A 200 6.26 19.83 14.74
CA PRO A 200 4.87 19.39 14.66
C PRO A 200 4.80 17.89 14.35
N LYS A 201 3.82 17.21 14.93
CA LYS A 201 3.53 15.82 14.58
C LYS A 201 2.99 15.76 13.14
N PRO A 202 3.47 14.86 12.27
CA PRO A 202 2.85 14.67 10.97
C PRO A 202 1.43 14.13 11.13
N SER A 203 0.55 14.55 10.22
CA SER A 203 -0.81 14.03 10.05
C SER A 203 -0.80 12.95 8.99
N LEU A 204 -1.70 11.98 9.10
CA LEU A 204 -1.75 10.83 8.20
C LEU A 204 -3.15 10.62 7.63
N ILE A 205 -3.20 10.18 6.38
CA ILE A 205 -4.40 9.68 5.71
C ILE A 205 -4.02 8.31 5.15
N TYR A 206 -4.75 7.27 5.57
CA TYR A 206 -4.48 5.90 5.16
C TYR A 206 -5.41 5.45 4.03
N SER A 207 -4.86 4.83 3.00
CA SER A 207 -5.65 4.05 2.04
C SER A 207 -5.72 2.58 2.46
N THR A 208 -6.80 1.91 2.06
CA THR A 208 -6.86 0.45 2.02
C THR A 208 -5.89 -0.10 0.97
N PHE A 209 -5.59 -1.39 1.06
CA PHE A 209 -4.76 -2.10 0.08
C PHE A 209 -5.54 -2.41 -1.20
N LEU A 210 -4.87 -2.29 -2.34
CA LEU A 210 -5.34 -2.92 -3.58
C LEU A 210 -5.08 -4.44 -3.47
N PRO A 211 -6.13 -5.27 -3.58
CA PRO A 211 -5.98 -6.71 -3.42
C PRO A 211 -5.20 -7.33 -4.58
N ALA A 212 -4.58 -8.48 -4.33
CA ALA A 212 -3.98 -9.28 -5.39
C ALA A 212 -5.06 -9.88 -6.30
N LEU A 213 -4.69 -10.24 -7.53
CA LEU A 213 -5.61 -10.88 -8.47
C LEU A 213 -6.23 -12.16 -7.88
N GLN A 214 -5.47 -12.95 -7.13
CA GLN A 214 -5.93 -14.22 -6.55
C GLN A 214 -6.89 -14.06 -5.37
N GLY A 215 -7.03 -12.87 -4.79
CA GLY A 215 -7.86 -12.66 -3.61
C GLY A 215 -7.41 -11.50 -2.73
N ALA A 216 -8.29 -11.10 -1.81
CA ALA A 216 -8.05 -9.98 -0.89
C ALA A 216 -7.14 -10.32 0.31
N GLN A 217 -6.77 -11.59 0.46
CA GLN A 217 -5.90 -12.07 1.54
C GLN A 217 -4.47 -11.52 1.46
N THR A 218 -4.02 -11.15 0.27
CA THR A 218 -2.69 -10.59 0.05
C THR A 218 -2.79 -9.27 -0.72
N LYS A 219 -1.81 -8.38 -0.50
CA LYS A 219 -1.66 -7.18 -1.32
C LYS A 219 -1.05 -7.52 -2.67
N MET A 220 -1.42 -6.76 -3.70
CA MET A 220 -0.79 -6.87 -5.01
C MET A 220 0.74 -6.69 -4.90
N ALA A 221 1.52 -7.65 -5.42
CA ALA A 221 2.97 -7.66 -5.31
C ALA A 221 3.65 -7.74 -6.67
N ALA A 222 4.50 -6.76 -6.99
CA ALA A 222 5.23 -6.74 -8.27
C ALA A 222 6.16 -7.95 -8.49
N SER A 223 6.54 -8.64 -7.40
CA SER A 223 7.34 -9.86 -7.41
C SER A 223 6.60 -11.10 -7.92
N ASP A 224 5.26 -11.08 -7.93
CA ASP A 224 4.44 -12.13 -8.52
C ASP A 224 3.64 -11.55 -9.69
N SER A 225 4.05 -11.88 -10.90
CA SER A 225 3.46 -11.39 -12.16
C SER A 225 2.04 -11.88 -12.41
N ASN A 226 1.62 -12.96 -11.73
CA ASN A 226 0.24 -13.43 -11.78
C ASN A 226 -0.64 -12.70 -10.76
N SER A 227 -0.05 -12.09 -9.73
CA SER A 227 -0.79 -11.37 -8.69
C SER A 227 -1.16 -9.94 -9.05
N CYS A 228 -0.50 -9.36 -10.05
CA CYS A 228 -0.55 -7.93 -10.33
C CYS A 228 -0.80 -7.57 -11.79
N ILE A 229 -1.37 -6.38 -11.99
CA ILE A 229 -1.46 -5.71 -13.28
C ILE A 229 -0.40 -4.61 -13.29
N TYR A 230 0.50 -4.65 -14.27
CA TYR A 230 1.57 -3.66 -14.40
C TYR A 230 1.08 -2.47 -15.21
N LEU A 231 1.62 -1.28 -14.92
CA LEU A 231 1.38 -0.06 -15.73
C LEU A 231 1.88 -0.20 -17.18
N SER A 232 2.81 -1.13 -17.42
CA SER A 232 3.34 -1.47 -18.74
C SER A 232 2.55 -2.57 -19.47
N ASP A 233 1.52 -3.16 -18.84
CA ASP A 233 0.71 -4.19 -19.49
C ASP A 233 -0.13 -3.58 -20.62
N THR A 234 -0.14 -4.24 -21.77
CA THR A 234 -1.03 -3.89 -22.90
C THR A 234 -2.49 -4.19 -22.55
N PRO A 235 -3.48 -3.55 -23.22
CA PRO A 235 -4.90 -3.84 -22.99
C PRO A 235 -5.25 -5.34 -23.10
N LYS A 236 -4.57 -6.06 -24.01
CA LYS A 236 -4.73 -7.51 -24.16
C LYS A 236 -4.17 -8.29 -22.97
N GLN A 237 -3.02 -7.89 -22.42
CA GLN A 237 -2.45 -8.50 -21.22
C GLN A 237 -3.32 -8.26 -19.99
N ILE A 238 -3.81 -7.03 -19.82
CA ILE A 238 -4.73 -6.65 -18.74
C ILE A 238 -5.98 -7.55 -18.78
N LYS A 239 -6.66 -7.59 -19.93
CA LYS A 239 -7.85 -8.46 -20.13
C LYS A 239 -7.57 -9.92 -19.80
N ASN A 240 -6.43 -10.45 -20.28
CA ASN A 240 -6.08 -11.85 -20.04
C ASN A 240 -5.79 -12.14 -18.57
N LYS A 241 -5.08 -11.24 -17.87
CA LYS A 241 -4.78 -11.40 -16.44
C LYS A 241 -6.05 -11.36 -15.60
N ILE A 242 -6.92 -10.38 -15.87
CA ILE A 242 -8.20 -10.26 -15.18
C ILE A 242 -9.05 -11.51 -15.40
N ASN A 243 -9.22 -11.96 -16.65
CA ASN A 243 -10.04 -13.13 -16.94
C ASN A 243 -9.49 -14.44 -16.35
N LYS A 244 -8.17 -14.58 -16.27
CA LYS A 244 -7.53 -15.84 -15.89
C LYS A 244 -7.21 -15.93 -14.39
N TYR A 245 -6.88 -14.81 -13.76
CA TYR A 245 -6.31 -14.79 -12.41
C TYR A 245 -7.14 -14.01 -11.40
N ALA A 246 -8.05 -13.12 -11.82
CA ALA A 246 -8.91 -12.41 -10.87
C ALA A 246 -9.89 -13.39 -10.23
N PHE A 247 -9.82 -13.52 -8.90
CA PHE A 247 -10.76 -14.31 -8.14
C PHE A 247 -12.17 -13.76 -8.29
N SER A 248 -13.10 -14.64 -8.65
CA SER A 248 -14.51 -14.29 -8.85
C SER A 248 -15.29 -14.59 -7.58
N GLY A 249 -16.15 -13.67 -7.18
CA GLY A 249 -17.14 -13.89 -6.14
C GLY A 249 -18.41 -14.58 -6.64
N GLY A 250 -18.45 -14.97 -7.91
CA GLY A 250 -19.57 -15.69 -8.52
C GLY A 250 -19.60 -17.19 -8.23
N GLN A 251 -20.73 -17.83 -8.53
CA GLN A 251 -20.89 -19.28 -8.39
C GLN A 251 -20.21 -20.07 -9.52
N ALA A 252 -19.99 -21.37 -9.28
CA ALA A 252 -19.31 -22.28 -10.21
C ALA A 252 -20.09 -22.51 -11.51
N SER A 253 -21.43 -22.47 -11.44
CA SER A 253 -22.32 -22.61 -12.60
C SER A 253 -23.22 -21.39 -12.81
N ILE A 254 -23.71 -21.28 -14.04
CA ILE A 254 -24.64 -20.23 -14.46
C ILE A 254 -25.95 -20.32 -13.67
N GLU A 255 -26.45 -21.54 -13.51
CA GLU A 255 -27.72 -21.84 -12.85
C GLU A 255 -27.66 -21.46 -11.37
N GLU A 256 -26.58 -21.83 -10.67
CA GLU A 256 -26.37 -21.47 -9.27
C GLU A 256 -26.22 -19.96 -9.10
N HIS A 257 -25.50 -19.29 -9.99
CA HIS A 257 -25.31 -17.84 -9.87
C HIS A 257 -26.62 -17.08 -10.11
N ARG A 258 -27.50 -17.55 -11.00
CA ARG A 258 -28.85 -16.97 -11.14
C ARG A 258 -29.70 -17.15 -9.89
N ALA A 259 -29.51 -18.26 -9.17
CA ALA A 259 -30.27 -18.57 -7.97
C ALA A 259 -29.74 -17.88 -6.71
N LEU A 260 -28.42 -17.75 -6.58
CA LEU A 260 -27.72 -17.33 -5.36
C LEU A 260 -27.03 -15.96 -5.47
N GLY A 261 -26.83 -15.44 -6.69
CA GLY A 261 -26.06 -14.22 -6.94
C GLY A 261 -24.55 -14.39 -6.74
N GLY A 262 -23.81 -13.30 -6.97
CA GLY A 262 -22.38 -13.17 -6.69
C GLY A 262 -22.11 -12.37 -5.40
N ASN A 263 -20.96 -12.60 -4.78
CA ASN A 263 -20.50 -11.87 -3.62
C ASN A 263 -19.45 -10.80 -3.98
N CYS A 264 -19.89 -9.54 -4.04
CA CYS A 264 -19.04 -8.39 -4.33
C CYS A 264 -17.93 -8.15 -3.29
N ASP A 265 -18.07 -8.61 -2.04
CA ASP A 265 -17.08 -8.37 -0.98
C ASP A 265 -15.78 -9.15 -1.21
N VAL A 266 -15.85 -10.24 -1.99
CA VAL A 266 -14.70 -11.09 -2.33
C VAL A 266 -14.32 -11.02 -3.81
N ASP A 267 -15.17 -10.48 -4.67
CA ASP A 267 -14.91 -10.39 -6.11
C ASP A 267 -13.85 -9.33 -6.44
N ILE A 268 -12.71 -9.76 -6.98
CA ILE A 268 -11.56 -8.88 -7.22
C ILE A 268 -11.82 -7.87 -8.34
N SER A 269 -12.64 -8.23 -9.33
CA SER A 269 -13.00 -7.31 -10.41
C SER A 269 -13.83 -6.17 -9.84
N TYR A 270 -14.83 -6.48 -9.01
CA TYR A 270 -15.62 -5.48 -8.32
C TYR A 270 -14.78 -4.64 -7.34
N GLN A 271 -13.87 -5.26 -6.57
CA GLN A 271 -12.97 -4.50 -5.71
C GLN A 271 -12.12 -3.50 -6.51
N PHE A 272 -11.64 -3.85 -7.70
CA PHE A 272 -10.92 -2.89 -8.55
C PHE A 272 -11.82 -1.76 -9.06
N LEU A 273 -13.06 -2.04 -9.44
CA LEU A 273 -13.99 -0.97 -9.84
C LEU A 273 -14.15 0.08 -8.74
N ARG A 274 -14.24 -0.32 -7.47
CA ARG A 274 -14.30 0.63 -6.34
C ARG A 274 -13.10 1.58 -6.22
N PHE A 275 -11.96 1.27 -6.85
CA PHE A 275 -10.77 2.12 -6.85
C PHE A 275 -10.63 2.99 -8.10
N PHE A 276 -11.18 2.54 -9.24
CA PHE A 276 -10.89 3.13 -10.55
C PHE A 276 -12.11 3.68 -11.29
N MET A 277 -13.32 3.30 -10.86
CA MET A 277 -14.57 3.86 -11.38
C MET A 277 -14.94 5.08 -10.55
N ASP A 278 -15.01 6.23 -11.21
CA ASP A 278 -15.35 7.51 -10.57
C ASP A 278 -16.87 7.76 -10.53
N ASP A 279 -17.67 6.93 -11.22
CA ASP A 279 -19.14 7.02 -11.28
C ASP A 279 -19.79 6.12 -10.20
N ASP A 280 -20.16 6.74 -9.09
CA ASP A 280 -20.77 6.06 -7.94
C ASP A 280 -22.13 5.43 -8.26
N GLU A 281 -22.94 6.06 -9.13
CA GLU A 281 -24.25 5.53 -9.53
C GLU A 281 -24.05 4.25 -10.35
N ARG A 282 -23.12 4.28 -11.32
CA ARG A 282 -22.77 3.12 -12.12
C ARG A 282 -22.18 1.99 -11.28
N LEU A 283 -21.32 2.31 -10.32
CA LEU A 283 -20.73 1.33 -9.41
C LEU A 283 -21.81 0.62 -8.58
N GLU A 284 -22.80 1.36 -8.08
CA GLU A 284 -23.92 0.81 -7.31
C GLU A 284 -24.90 0.00 -8.19
N GLU A 285 -25.12 0.40 -9.44
CA GLU A 285 -25.83 -0.42 -10.43
C GLU A 285 -25.15 -1.78 -10.61
N ILE A 286 -23.84 -1.79 -10.87
CA ILE A 286 -23.06 -3.02 -11.05
C ILE A 286 -23.12 -3.91 -9.80
N ARG A 287 -23.07 -3.31 -8.61
CA ARG A 287 -23.23 -4.04 -7.35
C ARG A 287 -24.57 -4.76 -7.26
N LYS A 288 -25.66 -4.06 -7.61
CA LYS A 288 -27.03 -4.62 -7.62
C LYS A 288 -27.17 -5.69 -8.70
N GLU A 289 -26.65 -5.45 -9.90
CA GLU A 289 -26.71 -6.42 -11.00
C GLU A 289 -25.98 -7.71 -10.65
N THR A 290 -24.80 -7.62 -10.03
CA THR A 290 -24.02 -8.78 -9.57
C THR A 290 -24.73 -9.58 -8.48
N LEU A 291 -25.59 -8.93 -7.67
CA LEU A 291 -26.40 -9.59 -6.65
C LEU A 291 -27.62 -10.34 -7.22
N TYR A 292 -28.20 -9.87 -8.32
CA TYR A 292 -29.54 -10.30 -8.76
C TYR A 292 -29.61 -10.92 -10.16
N LEU A 293 -28.58 -10.77 -10.99
CA LEU A 293 -28.59 -11.24 -12.38
C LEU A 293 -27.24 -11.88 -12.74
N PHE A 294 -27.26 -13.17 -13.10
CA PHE A 294 -26.21 -13.72 -13.95
C PHE A 294 -26.38 -13.17 -15.37
N TYR A 295 -26.00 -11.92 -15.57
CA TYR A 295 -25.48 -11.51 -16.85
C TYR A 295 -24.03 -11.98 -16.92
N PRO A 296 -23.37 -11.99 -18.10
CA PRO A 296 -21.91 -12.04 -18.19
C PRO A 296 -21.28 -10.77 -17.57
N ALA A 297 -21.73 -10.37 -16.37
CA ALA A 297 -21.26 -9.27 -15.56
C ALA A 297 -19.87 -9.57 -15.00
N ASP A 298 -19.52 -10.83 -14.76
CA ASP A 298 -18.13 -11.23 -14.53
C ASP A 298 -17.27 -11.02 -15.78
N LEU A 299 -17.84 -10.92 -16.99
CA LEU A 299 -17.10 -10.50 -18.19
C LEU A 299 -17.20 -8.98 -18.40
N PHE A 300 -18.33 -8.36 -18.08
CA PHE A 300 -18.59 -6.93 -18.28
C PHE A 300 -17.86 -6.08 -17.25
N SER A 301 -17.87 -6.44 -15.97
CA SER A 301 -17.01 -5.87 -14.94
C SER A 301 -15.54 -6.13 -15.27
N LYS A 302 -15.16 -7.32 -15.76
CA LYS A 302 -13.79 -7.57 -16.21
C LYS A 302 -13.40 -6.75 -17.44
N ILE A 303 -14.35 -6.49 -18.35
CA ILE A 303 -14.18 -5.62 -19.51
C ILE A 303 -14.12 -4.16 -19.06
N GLU A 304 -14.99 -3.71 -18.16
CA GLU A 304 -15.02 -2.35 -17.61
C GLU A 304 -13.79 -2.09 -16.76
N VAL A 305 -13.35 -3.03 -15.92
CA VAL A 305 -12.07 -2.98 -15.22
C VAL A 305 -10.95 -2.94 -16.27
N SER A 306 -10.94 -3.81 -17.27
CA SER A 306 -9.91 -3.79 -18.32
C SER A 306 -9.94 -2.51 -19.16
N ASN A 307 -11.09 -1.88 -19.34
CA ASN A 307 -11.27 -0.64 -20.09
C ASN A 307 -10.84 0.54 -19.22
N ALA A 308 -11.32 0.65 -17.98
CA ALA A 308 -10.93 1.67 -17.01
C ALA A 308 -9.42 1.62 -16.73
N TRP A 309 -8.86 0.44 -16.48
CA TRP A 309 -7.40 0.26 -16.38
C TRP A 309 -6.69 0.56 -17.68
N GLY A 310 -7.25 0.12 -18.82
CA GLY A 310 -6.67 0.34 -20.13
C GLY A 310 -6.69 1.81 -20.55
N GLU A 311 -7.70 2.57 -20.17
CA GLU A 311 -7.85 4.01 -20.41
C GLU A 311 -6.88 4.78 -19.53
N ARG A 312 -6.89 4.54 -18.21
CA ARG A 312 -5.91 5.11 -17.27
C ARG A 312 -4.48 4.77 -17.71
N GLY A 313 -4.22 3.53 -18.13
CA GLY A 313 -2.92 3.11 -18.65
C GLY A 313 -2.54 3.76 -20.00
N ARG A 314 -3.51 4.07 -20.87
CA ARG A 314 -3.26 4.81 -22.12
C ARG A 314 -2.97 6.27 -21.85
N GLU A 315 -3.74 6.93 -20.99
CA GLU A 315 -3.48 8.30 -20.53
C GLU A 315 -2.10 8.40 -19.90
N TRP A 316 -1.75 7.43 -19.05
CA TRP A 316 -0.43 7.33 -18.42
C TRP A 316 0.71 7.21 -19.43
N ASN A 317 0.57 6.33 -20.43
CA ASN A 317 1.58 6.14 -21.46
C ASN A 317 1.69 7.35 -22.39
N LEU A 318 0.58 8.02 -22.71
CA LEU A 318 0.57 9.24 -23.50
C LEU A 318 1.32 10.36 -22.76
N TRP A 319 0.98 10.58 -21.49
CA TRP A 319 1.60 11.60 -20.66
C TRP A 319 3.10 11.33 -20.43
N ARG A 320 3.46 10.06 -20.21
CA ARG A 320 4.87 9.63 -20.15
C ARG A 320 5.61 9.93 -21.46
N GLY A 321 4.97 9.74 -22.60
CA GLY A 321 5.49 10.11 -23.92
C GLY A 321 5.68 11.62 -24.06
N GLU A 322 4.67 12.42 -23.71
CA GLU A 322 4.73 13.89 -23.77
C GLU A 322 5.82 14.48 -22.87
N GLN A 323 6.05 13.93 -21.66
CA GLN A 323 7.18 14.35 -20.82
C GLN A 323 8.54 13.95 -21.39
N LEU A 324 8.64 12.80 -22.07
CA LEU A 324 9.85 12.41 -22.78
C LEU A 324 10.12 13.32 -23.99
N ASP A 325 9.07 13.77 -24.68
CA ASP A 325 9.16 14.70 -25.80
C ASP A 325 9.45 16.14 -25.35
N LEU A 326 8.91 16.57 -24.19
CA LEU A 326 9.28 17.84 -23.56
C LEU A 326 10.78 17.88 -23.22
N LYS A 327 11.38 16.75 -22.83
CA LYS A 327 12.84 16.62 -22.65
C LYS A 327 13.62 16.70 -23.97
N GLN A 328 13.05 16.25 -25.09
CA GLN A 328 13.67 16.38 -26.42
C GLN A 328 13.51 17.79 -27.00
N SER A 329 12.50 18.55 -26.56
CA SER A 329 12.18 19.90 -27.05
C SER A 329 13.13 21.02 -26.60
N GLY A 330 14.24 20.70 -25.92
CA GLY A 330 15.25 21.70 -25.52
C GLY A 330 14.81 22.67 -24.43
N LYS A 331 13.64 22.45 -23.79
CA LYS A 331 13.27 23.12 -22.54
C LYS A 331 14.25 22.71 -21.43
N PRO A 332 14.66 23.63 -20.54
CA PRO A 332 15.78 23.42 -19.65
C PRO A 332 15.60 22.16 -18.79
N ASP A 333 16.64 21.35 -18.79
CA ASP A 333 16.79 20.17 -17.93
C ASP A 333 16.73 20.62 -16.46
N MET A 334 15.60 20.37 -15.79
CA MET A 334 15.41 20.67 -14.36
C MET A 334 16.34 19.84 -13.46
N ALA A 335 17.14 18.92 -14.02
CA ALA A 335 18.25 18.24 -13.34
C ALA A 335 19.56 19.05 -13.30
N LYS A 336 19.63 20.24 -13.93
CA LYS A 336 20.73 21.19 -13.70
C LYS A 336 20.41 22.11 -12.53
N VAL A 337 20.50 21.58 -11.32
CA VAL A 337 20.79 22.39 -10.14
C VAL A 337 22.17 23.02 -10.39
N LYS A 338 22.19 24.36 -10.52
CA LYS A 338 23.42 25.13 -10.65
C LYS A 338 24.33 24.80 -9.47
N SER A 339 25.46 24.18 -9.78
CA SER A 339 26.64 24.20 -8.95
C SER A 339 27.28 25.58 -9.07
N GLU A 340 26.98 26.46 -8.11
CA GLU A 340 27.88 27.51 -7.64
C GLU A 340 27.81 27.57 -6.11
#